data_AF-A0A832N0F4-F1
#
_entry.id   AF-A0A832N0F4-F1
#
_cell.length_a   1.000
_cell.length_b   1.000
_cell.length_c   1.000
_cell.angle_alpha   90.00
_cell.angle_beta   90.00
_cell.angle_gamma   90.00
#
_symmetry.space_group_name_H-M   'P 1'
#
loop_
_entity.id
_entity.type
_entity.pdbx_description
1 polymer ?
#
loop_
_entity_poly.entity_id
_entity_poly.type
_entity_poly.pdbx_seq_one_letter_code
_entity_poly.pdbx_strand_id
1 'polypeptide(L)'
;RGRKNYTQFIEEQAELLNIDKRVLTIHDVYLPTCLKHAKATVTINSTVGLTSIGQGIPTLALGDAIYDIKGLSNKGTSLKKFWHQHKKPDPELYTRFKQYLIETTQLNGSFYGRMPDEFK
;
A
#
# COMPACT_ATOMS: atom_id res chain seq x y z
N ARG A 1 -6.14 17.69 -9.87
CA ARG A 1 -5.92 16.21 -9.95
C ARG A 1 -7.28 15.54 -10.15
N GLY A 2 -7.61 15.14 -11.37
CA GLY A 2 -8.89 14.49 -11.67
C GLY A 2 -8.87 13.05 -11.19
N ARG A 3 -9.58 12.74 -10.10
CA ARG A 3 -9.89 11.36 -9.78
C ARG A 3 -11.05 10.95 -10.68
N LYS A 4 -10.83 10.00 -11.59
CA LYS A 4 -11.92 9.42 -12.37
C LYS A 4 -12.66 8.46 -11.45
N ASN A 5 -13.97 8.65 -11.30
CA ASN A 5 -14.80 7.71 -10.57
C ASN A 5 -15.00 6.46 -11.44
N TYR A 6 -14.46 5.32 -11.00
CA TYR A 6 -14.57 4.03 -11.68
C TYR A 6 -15.65 3.12 -11.07
N THR A 7 -16.48 3.61 -10.14
CA THR A 7 -17.50 2.78 -9.46
C THR A 7 -18.36 2.02 -10.45
N GLN A 8 -18.98 2.72 -11.40
CA GLN A 8 -19.86 2.08 -12.39
C GLN A 8 -19.12 0.98 -13.18
N PHE A 9 -17.91 1.27 -13.66
CA PHE A 9 -17.12 0.30 -14.40
C PHE A 9 -16.79 -0.94 -13.54
N ILE A 10 -16.40 -0.74 -12.28
CA ILE A 10 -16.08 -1.83 -11.36
C ILE A 10 -17.32 -2.68 -11.06
N GLU A 11 -18.47 -2.06 -10.84
CA GLU A 11 -19.75 -2.74 -10.58
C GLU A 11 -20.18 -3.58 -11.79
N GLU A 12 -20.15 -3.02 -13.00
CA GLU A 12 -20.44 -3.75 -14.24
C GLU A 12 -19.52 -4.97 -14.42
N GLN A 13 -18.21 -4.83 -14.16
CA GLN A 13 -17.29 -5.98 -14.21
C GLN A 13 -17.58 -7.01 -13.12
N ALA A 14 -17.99 -6.57 -11.92
CA ALA A 14 -18.32 -7.48 -10.82
C ALA A 14 -19.59 -8.29 -11.09
N GLU A 15 -20.60 -7.69 -11.71
CA GLU A 15 -21.82 -8.37 -12.16
C GLU A 15 -21.50 -9.41 -13.24
N LEU A 16 -20.75 -9.03 -14.28
CA LEU A 16 -20.34 -9.94 -15.35
C LEU A 16 -19.57 -11.17 -14.83
N LEU A 17 -18.79 -10.99 -13.76
CA LEU A 17 -18.02 -12.05 -13.12
C LEU A 17 -18.79 -12.77 -11.99
N ASN A 18 -20.03 -12.38 -11.69
CA ASN A 18 -20.86 -12.91 -10.60
C ASN A 18 -20.19 -12.80 -9.20
N ILE A 19 -19.50 -11.69 -8.96
CA ILE A 19 -18.81 -11.38 -7.69
C ILE A 19 -19.28 -10.05 -7.07
N ASP A 20 -20.34 -9.45 -7.58
CA ASP A 20 -20.96 -8.19 -7.12
C ASP A 20 -21.12 -8.14 -5.59
N LYS A 21 -21.61 -9.23 -4.99
CA LYS A 21 -21.80 -9.35 -3.53
C LYS A 21 -20.51 -9.32 -2.70
N ARG A 22 -19.35 -9.37 -3.35
CA ARG A 22 -18.02 -9.41 -2.73
C ARG A 22 -17.17 -8.18 -3.05
N VAL A 23 -17.66 -7.27 -3.89
CA VAL A 23 -16.94 -6.08 -4.34
C VAL A 23 -17.61 -4.85 -3.76
N LEU A 24 -16.83 -4.01 -3.08
CA LEU A 24 -17.28 -2.72 -2.57
C LEU A 24 -16.35 -1.65 -3.10
N THR A 25 -16.92 -0.64 -3.77
CA THR A 25 -16.17 0.55 -4.18
C THR A 25 -16.43 1.66 -3.17
N ILE A 26 -15.35 2.22 -2.61
CA ILE A 26 -15.42 3.26 -1.58
C ILE A 26 -14.59 4.47 -1.99
N HIS A 27 -15.08 5.67 -1.67
CA HIS A 27 -14.41 6.95 -1.96
C HIS A 27 -14.36 7.81 -0.70
N ASP A 28 -13.32 8.63 -0.59
CA ASP A 28 -13.14 9.62 0.49
C ASP A 28 -13.28 9.07 1.92
N VAL A 29 -12.93 7.79 2.09
CA VAL A 29 -12.91 7.13 3.41
C VAL A 29 -11.61 7.37 4.15
N TYR A 30 -11.68 7.27 5.48
CA TYR A 30 -10.49 7.25 6.32
C TYR A 30 -9.79 5.88 6.22
N LEU A 31 -8.89 5.77 5.23
CA LEU A 31 -8.16 4.55 4.88
C LEU A 31 -7.52 3.80 6.07
N PRO A 32 -6.91 4.45 7.08
CA PRO A 32 -6.33 3.73 8.21
C PRO A 32 -7.34 2.89 8.99
N THR A 33 -8.61 3.31 9.07
CA THR A 33 -9.66 2.50 9.69
C THR A 33 -9.98 1.29 8.82
N CYS A 34 -10.09 1.45 7.49
CA CYS A 34 -10.32 0.33 6.58
C CYS A 34 -9.19 -0.71 6.67
N LEU A 35 -7.94 -0.27 6.70
CA LEU A 35 -6.77 -1.16 6.77
C LEU A 35 -6.71 -1.97 8.07
N LYS A 36 -7.10 -1.39 9.22
CA LYS A 36 -7.19 -2.13 10.50
C LYS A 36 -8.13 -3.33 10.45
N HIS A 37 -9.14 -3.28 9.58
CA HIS A 37 -10.10 -4.37 9.39
C HIS A 37 -9.81 -5.22 8.13
N ALA A 38 -8.75 -4.90 7.38
CA ALA A 38 -8.38 -5.65 6.19
C ALA A 38 -7.63 -6.94 6.56
N LYS A 39 -7.95 -8.04 5.86
CA LYS A 39 -7.19 -9.29 5.98
C LYS A 39 -5.83 -9.20 5.28
N ALA A 40 -5.79 -8.51 4.15
CA ALA A 40 -4.62 -8.32 3.31
C ALA A 40 -4.85 -7.13 2.37
N THR A 41 -3.78 -6.56 1.82
CA THR A 41 -3.82 -5.47 0.85
C THR A 41 -3.16 -5.89 -0.46
N VAL A 42 -3.82 -5.61 -1.58
CA VAL A 42 -3.23 -5.73 -2.92
C VAL A 42 -3.19 -4.34 -3.53
N THR A 43 -2.08 -3.99 -4.14
CA THR A 43 -1.91 -2.70 -4.83
C THR A 43 -1.03 -2.88 -6.07
N ILE A 44 -1.10 -1.94 -7.00
CA ILE A 44 -0.13 -1.87 -8.10
C ILE A 44 1.19 -1.35 -7.53
N ASN A 45 1.22 -0.08 -7.14
CA ASN A 45 2.41 0.60 -6.60
C ASN A 45 2.05 1.78 -5.66
N SER A 46 0.85 1.77 -5.10
CA SER A 46 0.40 2.88 -4.25
C SER A 46 1.19 2.94 -2.93
N THR A 47 1.42 4.13 -2.39
CA THR A 47 1.99 4.33 -1.04
C THR A 47 1.10 3.78 0.07
N VAL A 48 -0.17 3.48 -0.23
CA VAL A 48 -1.06 2.69 0.63
C VAL A 48 -0.42 1.35 1.03
N GLY A 49 0.35 0.72 0.15
CA GLY A 49 1.08 -0.51 0.48
C GLY A 49 2.05 -0.32 1.64
N LEU A 50 2.77 0.81 1.70
CA LEU A 50 3.67 1.13 2.81
C LEU A 50 2.90 1.35 4.13
N THR A 51 1.73 1.99 4.05
CA THR A 51 0.85 2.17 5.21
C THR A 51 0.33 0.83 5.73
N SER A 52 -0.08 -0.05 4.82
CA SER A 52 -0.57 -1.39 5.12
C SER A 52 0.50 -2.26 5.79
N ILE A 53 1.72 -2.26 5.23
CA ILE A 53 2.90 -2.95 5.80
C ILE A 53 3.20 -2.41 7.21
N GLY A 54 3.20 -1.09 7.39
CA GLY A 54 3.43 -0.48 8.71
C GLY A 54 2.37 -0.79 9.76
N GLN A 55 1.16 -1.18 9.34
CA GLN A 55 0.10 -1.68 10.21
C GLN A 55 0.15 -3.21 10.41
N GLY A 56 1.18 -3.89 9.90
CA GLY A 56 1.32 -5.34 10.04
C GLY A 56 0.41 -6.14 9.11
N ILE A 57 -0.19 -5.50 8.09
CA ILE A 57 -1.14 -6.14 7.20
C ILE A 57 -0.38 -6.79 6.02
N PRO A 58 -0.63 -8.08 5.73
CA PRO A 58 -0.05 -8.76 4.57
C PRO A 58 -0.31 -7.98 3.28
N THR A 59 0.75 -7.64 2.55
CA THR A 59 0.65 -6.78 1.36
C THR A 59 1.28 -7.45 0.14
N LEU A 60 0.63 -7.32 -1.02
CA LEU A 60 1.14 -7.71 -2.33
C LEU A 60 1.18 -6.49 -3.26
N ALA A 61 2.35 -6.20 -3.81
CA ALA A 61 2.50 -5.26 -4.93
C ALA A 61 2.46 -6.05 -6.24
N LEU A 62 1.65 -5.59 -7.19
CA LEU A 62 1.56 -6.16 -8.54
C LEU A 62 2.41 -5.39 -9.57
N GLY A 63 2.79 -4.15 -9.24
CA GLY A 63 3.71 -3.33 -10.02
C GLY A 63 5.03 -3.10 -9.29
N ASP A 64 5.84 -2.21 -9.83
CA ASP A 64 7.11 -1.83 -9.21
C ASP A 64 6.88 -0.84 -8.07
N ALA A 65 7.28 -1.23 -6.87
CA ALA A 65 7.12 -0.46 -5.64
C ALA A 65 8.38 -0.57 -4.78
N ILE A 66 8.83 0.55 -4.23
CA ILE A 66 10.05 0.62 -3.39
C ILE A 66 10.01 -0.29 -2.16
N TYR A 67 8.81 -0.64 -1.69
CA TYR A 67 8.58 -1.53 -0.55
C TYR A 67 8.37 -2.99 -0.96
N ASP A 68 8.39 -3.31 -2.26
CA ASP A 68 8.30 -4.68 -2.75
C ASP A 68 9.62 -5.40 -2.48
N ILE A 69 9.81 -5.79 -1.22
CA ILE A 69 11.00 -6.40 -0.66
C ILE A 69 10.55 -7.67 0.06
N LYS A 70 11.27 -8.78 -0.15
CA LYS A 70 10.98 -10.04 0.54
C LYS A 70 11.02 -9.82 2.05
N GLY A 71 9.91 -10.13 2.72
CA GLY A 71 9.74 -9.90 4.15
C GLY A 71 8.91 -8.66 4.48
N LEU A 72 8.87 -7.64 3.61
CA LEU A 72 7.95 -6.50 3.75
C LEU A 72 6.66 -6.72 2.97
N SER A 73 6.78 -7.15 1.72
CA SER A 73 5.66 -7.58 0.90
C SER A 73 5.71 -9.10 0.72
N ASN A 74 4.64 -9.65 0.15
CA ASN A 74 4.60 -11.02 -0.36
C ASN A 74 5.27 -11.10 -1.75
N LYS A 75 6.44 -10.46 -1.90
CA LYS A 75 7.21 -10.42 -3.15
C LYS A 75 7.38 -11.81 -3.76
N GLY A 76 7.17 -11.90 -5.08
CA GLY A 76 7.29 -13.14 -5.84
C GLY A 76 6.16 -14.14 -5.60
N THR A 77 5.15 -13.80 -4.80
CA THR A 77 3.94 -14.60 -4.63
C THR A 77 2.94 -14.25 -5.73
N SER A 78 2.41 -15.24 -6.44
CA SER A 78 1.34 -15.00 -7.42
C SER A 78 0.06 -14.53 -6.71
N LEU A 79 -0.75 -13.73 -7.40
CA LEU A 79 -2.02 -13.24 -6.85
C LEU A 79 -2.91 -14.39 -6.38
N LYS A 80 -3.01 -15.48 -7.16
CA LYS A 80 -3.77 -16.70 -6.80
C LYS A 80 -3.29 -17.29 -5.47
N LYS A 81 -1.97 -17.39 -5.26
CA LYS A 81 -1.41 -17.94 -4.02
C LYS A 81 -1.65 -16.99 -2.84
N PHE A 82 -1.51 -15.68 -3.05
CA PHE A 82 -1.69 -14.67 -2.02
C PHE A 82 -3.10 -14.66 -1.40
N TRP A 83 -4.13 -14.91 -2.20
CA TRP A 83 -5.52 -15.00 -1.71
C TRP A 83 -5.73 -16.05 -0.61
N HIS A 84 -4.92 -17.11 -0.61
CA HIS A 84 -5.03 -18.21 0.36
C HIS A 84 -3.86 -18.25 1.34
N GLN A 85 -2.69 -17.80 0.93
CA GLN A 85 -1.43 -17.89 1.66
C GLN A 85 -0.73 -16.54 1.65
N HIS A 86 -1.11 -15.69 2.58
CA HIS A 86 -0.49 -14.39 2.79
C HIS A 86 0.32 -14.39 4.08
N LYS A 87 1.52 -13.81 4.03
CA LYS A 87 2.42 -13.66 5.18
C LYS A 87 2.40 -12.22 5.66
N LYS A 88 2.39 -12.04 6.98
CA LYS A 88 2.56 -10.73 7.61
C LYS A 88 3.94 -10.16 7.30
N PRO A 89 4.08 -8.84 7.19
CA PRO A 89 5.38 -8.20 7.08
C PRO A 89 6.19 -8.43 8.34
N ASP A 90 7.51 -8.47 8.17
CA ASP A 90 8.48 -8.46 9.26
C ASP A 90 8.55 -7.05 9.86
N PRO A 91 8.17 -6.88 11.15
CA PRO A 91 8.13 -5.57 11.78
C PRO A 91 9.52 -4.95 12.00
N GLU A 92 10.55 -5.78 12.20
CA GLU A 92 11.93 -5.32 12.37
C GLU A 92 12.49 -4.84 11.04
N LEU A 93 12.29 -5.62 9.97
CA LEU A 93 12.66 -5.21 8.63
C LEU A 93 11.94 -3.92 8.21
N TYR A 94 10.66 -3.79 8.56
CA TYR A 94 9.90 -2.57 8.26
C TYR A 94 10.50 -1.35 8.97
N THR A 95 10.86 -1.50 10.25
CA THR A 95 11.48 -0.43 11.03
C THR A 95 12.79 0.01 10.40
N ARG A 96 13.66 -0.94 10.03
CA ARG A 96 14.94 -0.66 9.35
C ARG A 96 14.74 0.00 7.99
N PHE A 97 13.80 -0.50 7.19
CA PHE A 97 13.48 0.08 5.88
C PHE A 97 12.95 1.51 6.01
N LYS A 98 12.03 1.76 6.96
CA LYS A 98 11.50 3.09 7.24
C LYS A 98 12.63 4.04 7.66
N GLN A 99 13.52 3.61 8.55
CA GLN A 99 14.66 4.41 8.99
C GLN A 99 15.58 4.77 7.82
N TYR A 100 15.92 3.79 6.99
CA TYR A 100 16.72 4.01 5.77
C TYR A 100 16.09 5.05 4.85
N LEU A 101 14.77 4.97 4.61
CA LEU A 101 14.09 5.97 3.78
C LEU A 101 14.17 7.37 4.40
N ILE A 102 13.99 7.50 5.72
CA ILE A 102 14.10 8.80 6.40
C ILE A 102 15.52 9.37 6.23
N GLU A 103 16.55 8.55 6.45
CA GLU A 103 17.95 8.98 6.40
C GLU A 103 18.46 9.32 4.99
N THR A 104 17.92 8.66 3.95
CA THR A 104 18.47 8.75 2.59
C THR A 104 17.62 9.54 1.61
N THR A 105 16.35 9.81 1.93
CA THR A 105 15.42 10.48 1.01
C THR A 105 14.84 11.77 1.53
N GLN A 106 14.91 12.02 2.85
CA GLN A 106 14.39 13.24 3.46
C GLN A 106 15.54 14.22 3.68
N LEU A 107 15.28 15.49 3.40
CA LEU A 107 16.16 16.59 3.74
C LEU A 107 15.72 17.13 5.09
N ASN A 108 16.66 17.51 5.96
CA ASN A 108 16.34 18.11 7.25
C ASN A 108 15.94 19.58 7.10
N GLY A 109 14.82 19.83 6.43
CA GLY A 109 14.22 21.14 6.28
C GLY A 109 12.75 21.07 5.95
N SER A 110 12.13 22.25 5.85
CA SER A 110 10.72 22.38 5.51
C SER A 110 10.54 23.45 4.46
N PHE A 111 9.66 23.18 3.50
CA PHE A 111 9.23 24.17 2.52
C PHE A 111 8.62 25.43 3.19
N TYR A 112 8.04 25.25 4.38
CA TYR A 112 7.45 26.33 5.19
C TYR A 112 8.30 26.67 6.42
N GLY A 113 9.54 26.20 6.50
CA GLY A 113 10.41 26.36 7.67
C GLY A 113 11.86 26.63 7.29
N ARG A 114 12.79 26.23 8.15
CA ARG A 114 14.23 26.41 7.90
C ARG A 114 14.66 25.54 6.71
N MET A 115 15.40 26.14 5.78
CA MET A 115 16.02 25.42 4.67
C MET A 115 17.06 24.42 5.20
N PRO A 116 17.19 23.24 4.56
CA PRO A 116 18.13 22.22 5.01
C PRO A 116 19.57 22.74 4.95
N ASP A 117 20.37 22.40 5.96
CA ASP A 117 21.79 22.79 6.03
C ASP A 117 22.63 22.09 4.94
N GLU A 118 22.12 21.01 4.36
CA GLU A 118 22.71 20.25 3.26
C GLU A 118 22.79 21.03 1.93
N PHE A 119 22.16 22.22 1.85
CA PHE A 119 22.24 23.12 0.70
C PHE A 119 23.08 24.39 0.94
N LYS A 120 23.82 24.47 2.06
CA LYS A 120 24.84 25.50 2.31
C LYS A 120 26.21 25.00 1.88
#